data_AF-A0A7G8D8V5-F1
#
_entry.id   AF-A0A7G8D8V5-F1
#
_cell.length_a   1.000
_cell.length_b   1.000
_cell.length_c   1.000
_cell.angle_alpha   90.00
_cell.angle_beta   90.00
_cell.angle_gamma   90.00
#
_symmetry.space_group_name_H-M   'P 1'
#
loop_
_entity.id
_entity.type
_entity.pdbx_description
1 polymer ?
#
loop_
_entity_poly.entity_id
_entity_poly.type
_entity_poly.pdbx_seq_one_letter_code
_entity_poly.pdbx_strand_id
1 'polypeptide(L)'
;MRWTRLSIRRYREQFSPRTDPQGRSYYWLAGKLVEDLKSGGDGPRDWPTDVAQIGSNSPSLTPIEPELFWRGSLSGLPQVEIDGQRVR
;
A
#
# COMPACT_ATOMS: atom_id res chain seq x y z
N MET A 1 3.55 23.53 3.47
CA MET A 1 4.33 22.28 3.50
C MET A 1 4.14 21.63 4.86
N ARG A 2 3.90 20.31 4.92
CA ARG A 2 3.72 19.56 6.18
C ARG A 2 4.47 18.23 6.12
N TRP A 3 4.85 17.73 7.28
CA TRP A 3 5.23 16.33 7.45
C TRP A 3 3.99 15.45 7.26
N THR A 4 4.17 14.36 6.52
CA THR A 4 3.08 13.48 6.08
C THR A 4 3.45 12.03 6.29
N ARG A 5 2.43 11.17 6.42
CA ARG A 5 2.59 9.71 6.35
C ARG A 5 2.29 9.19 4.95
N LEU A 6 2.92 8.08 4.57
CA LEU A 6 2.80 7.48 3.24
C LEU A 6 1.35 7.02 3.00
N SER A 7 0.69 7.42 1.91
CA SER A 7 -0.65 6.90 1.59
C SER A 7 -0.59 5.46 1.07
N ILE A 8 -1.62 4.67 1.37
CA ILE A 8 -1.80 3.34 0.77
C ILE A 8 -2.71 3.47 -0.45
N ARG A 9 -2.11 3.46 -1.65
CA ARG A 9 -2.87 3.50 -2.91
C ARG A 9 -3.24 2.09 -3.36
N ARG A 10 -4.52 1.88 -3.65
CA ARG A 10 -5.05 0.61 -4.20
C ARG A 10 -5.59 0.86 -5.61
N TYR A 11 -5.43 -0.10 -6.50
CA TYR A 11 -5.99 -0.05 -7.86
C TYR A 11 -6.90 -1.26 -8.05
N ARG A 12 -8.11 -1.04 -8.58
CA ARG A 12 -9.07 -2.10 -8.93
C ARG A 12 -9.09 -2.31 -10.44
N GLU A 13 -9.24 -3.58 -10.85
CA GLU A 13 -9.02 -4.11 -12.21
C GLU A 13 -7.55 -3.95 -12.63
N GLN A 14 -6.92 -4.99 -13.17
CA GLN A 14 -5.49 -4.92 -13.50
C GLN A 14 -5.17 -5.37 -14.93
N PHE A 15 -5.95 -6.19 -15.61
CA PHE A 15 -5.51 -6.75 -16.90
C PHE A 15 -6.56 -6.62 -18.00
N SER A 16 -6.19 -5.93 -19.08
CA SER A 16 -6.99 -5.85 -20.30
C SER A 16 -6.39 -6.77 -21.38
N PRO A 17 -7.07 -7.86 -21.79
CA PRO A 17 -6.57 -8.79 -22.79
C PRO A 17 -6.58 -8.20 -24.19
N ARG A 18 -5.58 -8.54 -24.98
CA ARG A 18 -5.42 -8.16 -26.40
C ARG A 18 -4.72 -9.24 -27.19
N THR A 19 -4.74 -9.10 -28.51
CA THR A 19 -4.08 -10.01 -29.46
C THR A 19 -3.14 -9.20 -30.36
N ASP A 20 -1.90 -9.64 -30.49
CA ASP A 20 -0.93 -9.01 -31.40
C ASP A 20 -1.22 -9.41 -32.87
N PRO A 21 -0.61 -8.75 -33.86
CA PRO A 21 -0.80 -9.12 -35.27
C PRO A 21 -0.36 -10.55 -35.62
N GLN A 22 0.45 -11.20 -34.79
CA GLN A 22 0.89 -12.58 -34.93
C GLN A 22 -0.06 -13.58 -34.24
N GLY A 23 -1.18 -13.11 -33.67
CA GLY A 23 -2.18 -13.93 -32.99
C GLY A 23 -1.86 -14.28 -31.55
N ARG A 24 -0.81 -13.70 -30.93
CA ARG A 24 -0.43 -13.98 -29.54
C ARG A 24 -1.17 -13.08 -28.58
N SER A 25 -1.64 -13.65 -27.48
CA SER A 25 -2.29 -12.90 -26.43
C SER A 25 -1.29 -12.11 -25.61
N TYR A 26 -1.63 -10.87 -25.29
CA TYR A 26 -0.91 -10.03 -24.33
C TYR A 26 -1.91 -9.23 -23.48
N TYR A 27 -1.45 -8.72 -22.35
CA TYR A 27 -2.31 -8.04 -21.39
C TYR A 27 -1.72 -6.68 -21.05
N TRP A 28 -2.55 -5.63 -21.08
CA TRP A 28 -2.17 -4.34 -20.53
C TRP A 28 -2.48 -4.30 -19.05
N LEU A 29 -1.50 -3.86 -18.25
CA LEU A 29 -1.76 -3.49 -16.87
C LEU A 29 -2.54 -2.17 -16.86
N ALA A 30 -3.83 -2.23 -16.55
CA ALA A 30 -4.70 -1.06 -16.47
C ALA A 30 -5.58 -1.18 -15.22
N GLY A 31 -5.75 -0.10 -14.47
CA GLY A 31 -6.56 -0.12 -13.26
C GLY A 31 -7.06 1.25 -12.86
N LYS A 32 -8.21 1.27 -12.18
CA LYS A 32 -8.79 2.48 -11.61
C LYS A 32 -8.25 2.68 -10.20
N LEU A 33 -7.74 3.88 -9.92
CA LEU A 33 -7.36 4.25 -8.56
C LEU A 33 -8.57 4.16 -7.65
N VAL A 34 -8.43 3.45 -6.54
CA VAL A 34 -9.38 3.49 -5.42
C VAL A 34 -9.06 4.75 -4.63
N GLU A 35 -9.98 5.70 -4.62
CA GLU A 35 -9.84 6.93 -3.85
C GLU A 35 -9.97 6.62 -2.35
N ASP A 36 -8.83 6.48 -1.70
CA ASP A 36 -8.72 6.37 -0.25
C ASP A 36 -7.70 7.39 0.24
N LEU A 37 -8.20 8.55 0.66
CA LEU A 37 -7.38 9.66 1.14
C LEU A 37 -6.94 9.48 2.59
N LYS A 38 -7.50 8.50 3.31
CA LYS A 38 -7.31 8.35 4.76
C LYS A 38 -6.38 7.19 5.12
N SER A 39 -6.37 6.13 4.30
CA SER A 39 -5.41 5.04 4.46
C SER A 39 -4.00 5.56 4.28
N GLY A 40 -3.25 5.56 5.37
CA GLY A 40 -1.83 5.81 5.39
C GLY A 40 -1.14 4.68 6.11
N GLY A 41 0.10 4.40 5.70
CA GLY A 41 1.01 3.52 6.39
C GLY A 41 1.48 4.15 7.70
N ASP A 42 2.63 3.67 8.18
CA ASP A 42 3.14 4.06 9.47
C ASP A 42 3.58 5.53 9.58
N GLY A 43 3.54 6.01 10.81
CA GLY A 43 3.82 7.39 11.19
C GLY A 43 2.84 7.91 12.24
N PRO A 44 3.07 9.13 12.76
CA PRO A 44 2.16 9.76 13.71
C PRO A 44 0.74 9.87 13.13
N ARG A 45 -0.26 9.44 13.91
CA ARG A 45 -1.66 9.35 13.45
C ARG A 45 -2.28 10.70 13.12
N ASP A 46 -1.76 11.76 13.71
CA ASP A 46 -2.14 13.15 13.52
C ASP A 46 -1.58 13.76 12.23
N TRP A 47 -0.60 13.11 11.58
CA TRP A 47 -0.07 13.57 10.30
C TRP A 47 -1.04 13.24 9.17
N PRO A 48 -1.29 14.20 8.24
CA PRO A 48 -2.07 13.90 7.06
C PRO A 48 -1.32 12.91 6.17
N THR A 49 -2.06 12.20 5.33
CA THR A 49 -1.44 11.39 4.28
C THR A 49 -0.88 12.32 3.19
N ASP A 50 0.14 11.87 2.48
CA ASP A 50 0.73 12.65 1.39
C ASP A 50 -0.27 12.98 0.27
N VAL A 51 -1.18 12.05 -0.06
CA VAL A 51 -2.24 12.27 -1.04
C VAL A 51 -3.24 13.32 -0.54
N ALA A 52 -3.63 13.29 0.74
CA ALA A 52 -4.51 14.31 1.30
C ALA A 52 -3.85 15.70 1.28
N GLN A 53 -2.55 15.77 1.58
CA GLN A 53 -1.78 17.02 1.55
C GLN A 53 -1.67 17.60 0.13
N ILE A 54 -1.37 16.76 -0.87
CA ILE A 54 -1.36 17.16 -2.28
C ILE A 54 -2.76 17.59 -2.75
N GLY A 55 -3.81 16.86 -2.35
CA GLY A 55 -5.20 17.23 -2.63
C GLY A 55 -5.63 18.58 -2.04
N SER A 56 -4.91 19.07 -1.02
CA SER A 56 -5.06 20.42 -0.46
C SER A 56 -4.20 21.48 -1.15
N ASN A 57 -3.66 21.19 -2.34
CA ASN A 57 -2.76 22.06 -3.11
C ASN A 57 -1.52 22.50 -2.32
N SER A 58 -0.98 21.62 -1.48
CA SER A 58 0.16 21.95 -0.62
C SER A 58 1.28 20.92 -0.76
N PRO A 59 2.57 21.33 -0.66
CA PRO A 59 3.68 20.39 -0.68
C PRO A 59 3.64 19.40 0.49
N SER A 60 4.11 18.18 0.23
CA SER A 60 4.16 17.05 1.15
C SER A 60 5.60 16.63 1.41
N LEU A 61 5.95 16.33 2.67
CA LEU A 61 7.23 15.76 3.05
C LEU A 61 7.00 14.46 3.82
N THR A 62 7.25 13.34 3.15
CA THR A 62 7.05 11.99 3.72
C THR A 62 8.41 11.36 4.03
N PRO A 63 8.78 11.19 5.30
CA PRO A 63 9.90 10.33 5.65
C PRO A 63 9.52 8.88 5.31
N ILE A 64 10.36 8.20 4.54
CA ILE A 64 10.14 6.81 4.14
C ILE A 64 11.19 5.90 4.77
N GLU A 65 10.75 4.71 5.15
CA GLU A 65 11.59 3.61 5.61
C GLU A 65 11.14 2.32 4.88
N PRO A 66 11.99 1.28 4.81
CA PRO A 66 11.57 0.00 4.26
C PRO A 66 10.38 -0.60 5.05
N GLU A 67 9.28 -0.83 4.35
CA GLU A 67 8.10 -1.58 4.81
C GLU A 67 8.38 -3.10 4.71
N LEU A 68 9.34 -3.59 5.48
CA LEU A 68 9.75 -5.01 5.49
C LEU A 68 9.52 -5.71 6.83
N PHE A 69 9.20 -4.95 7.88
CA PHE A 69 9.08 -5.47 9.25
C PHE A 69 7.63 -5.44 9.73
N TRP A 70 7.23 -6.46 10.49
CA TRP A 70 5.99 -6.44 11.23
C TRP A 70 6.06 -5.37 12.34
N ARG A 71 5.16 -4.39 12.28
CA ARG A 71 5.11 -3.25 13.22
C ARG A 71 3.97 -3.32 14.23
N GLY A 72 3.10 -4.31 14.10
CA GLY A 72 2.02 -4.57 15.05
C GLY A 72 2.51 -5.21 16.35
N SER A 73 1.61 -5.37 17.32
CA SER A 73 1.90 -6.16 18.51
C SER A 73 2.29 -7.58 18.11
N LEU A 74 3.23 -8.18 18.85
CA LEU A 74 3.53 -9.60 18.70
C LEU A 74 2.25 -10.43 18.87
N SER A 75 1.41 -10.17 19.87
CA SER A 75 0.15 -10.91 20.07
C SER A 75 -0.79 -10.94 18.86
N GLY A 76 -0.63 -10.05 17.87
CA GLY A 76 -1.41 -10.02 16.63
C GLY A 76 -0.88 -10.91 15.50
N LEU A 77 0.32 -11.49 15.60
CA LEU A 77 0.81 -12.45 14.60
C LEU A 77 0.14 -13.82 14.78
N PRO A 78 -0.04 -14.58 13.69
CA PRO A 78 -0.50 -15.96 13.76
C PRO A 78 0.36 -16.80 14.70
N GLN A 79 -0.28 -17.75 15.37
CA GLN A 79 0.44 -18.71 16.18
C GLN A 79 1.22 -19.68 15.30
N VAL A 80 2.44 -20.00 15.72
CA VAL A 80 3.33 -20.90 14.99
C VAL A 80 3.57 -22.15 15.82
N GLU A 81 3.31 -23.30 15.21
CA GLU A 81 3.67 -24.61 15.75
C GLU A 81 4.86 -25.16 14.96
N ILE A 82 5.91 -25.59 15.66
CA ILE A 82 7.07 -26.27 15.09
C ILE A 82 7.22 -27.59 15.85
N ASP A 83 7.23 -28.71 15.12
CA ASP A 83 7.35 -30.07 15.69
C ASP A 83 6.34 -30.36 16.82
N GLY A 84 5.10 -29.85 16.68
CA GLY A 84 4.03 -30.03 17.66
C GLY A 84 4.18 -29.17 18.92
N GLN A 85 5.17 -28.26 18.97
CA GLN A 85 5.34 -27.30 20.04
C GLN A 85 4.89 -25.91 19.59
N ARG A 86 4.07 -25.26 20.41
CA ARG A 86 3.72 -23.85 20.24
C ARG A 86 4.96 -23.03 20.59
N VAL A 87 5.57 -22.42 19.59
CA VAL A 87 6.80 -21.61 19.77
C VAL A 87 6.45 -20.16 20.13
N ARG A 88 5.15 -19.88 20.29
CA ARG A 88 4.61 -18.56 20.59
C ARG A 88 3.17 -18.61 21.09
#